data_AF-A0A497SGP0-F1
#
_entry.id   AF-A0A497SGP0-F1
#
_cell.length_a   1.000
_cell.length_b   1.000
_cell.length_c   1.000
_cell.angle_alpha   90.00
_cell.angle_beta   90.00
_cell.angle_gamma   90.00
#
_symmetry.space_group_name_H-M   'P 1'
#
loop_
_entity.id
_entity.type
_entity.pdbx_description
1 polymer ?
#
loop_
_entity_poly.entity_id
_entity_poly.type
_entity_poly.pdbx_seq_one_letter_code
_entity_poly.pdbx_strand_id
1 'polypeptide(L)'
;MDIPEAAREEMESYFEKHRVPEKKQESIKEIVRELYERSSYDPEEPIGVVAAQSLSEPATQMTMRTYHFAGTAGIQVTLGLPRILEIFDARKEPRTPTMTIFLKPEYQNIDAVKKIASQIMEVKAKNVILSTTLDLTELWIKCRVDL
;
A
#
# COMPACT_ATOMS: atom_id res chain seq x y z
N MET A 1 6.10 33.33 -5.21
CA MET A 1 6.31 31.94 -5.71
C MET A 1 5.06 31.57 -6.50
N ASP A 2 5.15 30.88 -7.64
CA ASP A 2 3.93 30.58 -8.41
C ASP A 2 3.16 29.38 -7.84
N ILE A 3 1.83 29.46 -7.93
CA ILE A 3 0.90 28.42 -7.46
C ILE A 3 1.18 27.11 -8.22
N PRO A 4 1.23 25.94 -7.54
CA PRO A 4 1.40 24.63 -8.18
C PRO A 4 0.35 24.34 -9.26
N GLU A 5 0.74 23.61 -10.31
CA GLU A 5 -0.14 23.29 -11.44
C GLU A 5 -1.43 22.57 -11.00
N ALA A 6 -1.34 21.63 -10.06
CA ALA A 6 -2.51 20.92 -9.53
C ALA A 6 -3.56 21.86 -8.91
N ALA A 7 -3.11 22.87 -8.14
CA ALA A 7 -4.03 23.85 -7.56
C ALA A 7 -4.63 24.77 -8.63
N ARG A 8 -3.88 25.07 -9.70
CA ARG A 8 -4.40 25.84 -10.83
C ARG A 8 -5.48 25.08 -11.59
N GLU A 9 -5.26 23.81 -11.89
CA GLU A 9 -6.25 22.95 -12.57
C GLU A 9 -7.54 22.84 -11.74
N GLU A 10 -7.42 22.66 -10.42
CA GLU A 10 -8.57 22.58 -9.52
C GLU A 10 -9.38 23.89 -9.50
N MET A 11 -8.68 25.04 -9.50
CA MET A 11 -9.31 26.35 -9.60
C MET A 11 -10.02 26.58 -10.93
N GLU A 12 -9.40 26.20 -12.05
CA GLU A 12 -10.00 26.31 -13.38
C GLU A 12 -11.26 25.45 -13.50
N SER A 13 -11.19 24.20 -13.03
CA SER A 13 -12.36 23.31 -12.92
C SER A 13 -13.47 23.94 -12.06
N TYR A 14 -13.11 24.59 -10.95
CA TYR A 14 -14.07 25.27 -10.09
C TYR A 14 -14.72 26.49 -10.78
N PHE A 15 -13.94 27.30 -11.50
CA PHE A 15 -14.42 28.47 -12.22
C PHE A 15 -15.36 28.11 -13.36
N GLU A 16 -15.05 27.05 -14.11
CA GLU A 16 -15.92 26.52 -15.17
C GLU A 16 -17.22 25.99 -14.59
N LYS A 17 -17.15 25.18 -13.52
CA LYS A 17 -18.32 24.54 -12.90
C LYS A 17 -19.31 25.55 -12.31
N HIS A 18 -18.82 26.65 -11.75
CA HIS A 18 -19.65 27.66 -11.09
C HIS A 18 -19.87 28.93 -11.92
N ARG A 19 -19.36 28.98 -13.17
CA ARG A 19 -19.45 30.13 -14.07
C ARG A 19 -19.13 31.44 -13.36
N VAL A 20 -18.01 31.46 -12.65
CA VAL A 20 -17.60 32.60 -11.85
C VAL A 20 -17.27 33.79 -12.78
N PRO A 21 -17.79 35.01 -12.55
CA PRO A 21 -17.44 36.17 -13.36
C PRO A 21 -15.93 36.44 -13.35
N GLU A 22 -15.34 36.85 -14.49
CA GLU A 22 -13.89 37.09 -14.63
C GLU A 22 -13.31 37.99 -13.51
N LYS A 23 -14.03 39.05 -13.13
CA LYS A 23 -13.63 39.93 -12.02
C LYS A 23 -13.49 39.20 -10.68
N LYS A 24 -14.34 38.20 -10.41
CA LYS A 24 -14.25 37.39 -9.20
C LYS A 24 -13.16 36.32 -9.33
N GLN A 25 -12.91 35.79 -10.52
CA GLN A 25 -11.81 34.85 -10.75
C GLN A 25 -10.46 35.48 -10.43
N GLU A 26 -10.22 36.70 -10.90
CA GLU A 26 -8.99 37.46 -10.58
C GLU A 26 -8.81 37.61 -9.06
N SER A 27 -9.87 38.02 -8.35
CA SER A 27 -9.81 38.17 -6.90
C SER A 27 -9.55 36.86 -6.15
N ILE A 28 -10.10 35.74 -6.64
CA ILE A 28 -9.89 34.43 -6.01
C ILE A 28 -8.47 33.95 -6.27
N LYS A 29 -7.92 34.16 -7.48
CA LYS A 29 -6.53 33.86 -7.81
C LYS A 29 -5.56 34.60 -6.89
N GLU A 30 -5.83 35.88 -6.62
CA GLU A 30 -5.00 36.68 -5.72
C GLU A 30 -5.06 36.17 -4.27
N ILE A 31 -6.26 35.87 -3.76
CA ILE A 31 -6.43 35.32 -2.40
C ILE A 31 -5.71 33.97 -2.26
N VAL A 32 -5.81 33.10 -3.27
CA VAL A 32 -5.13 31.80 -3.24
C VAL A 32 -3.62 31.96 -3.26
N ARG A 33 -3.10 32.92 -4.04
CA ARG A 33 -1.67 33.25 -4.05
C ARG A 33 -1.23 33.72 -2.66
N GLU A 34 -1.96 34.65 -2.04
CA GLU A 34 -1.65 35.16 -0.70
C GLU A 34 -1.67 34.03 0.35
N LEU A 35 -2.69 33.18 0.32
CA LEU A 35 -2.80 32.02 1.22
C LEU A 35 -1.65 31.03 1.03
N TYR A 36 -1.26 30.78 -0.22
CA TYR A 36 -0.14 29.89 -0.53
C TYR A 36 1.18 30.45 0.02
N GLU A 37 1.46 31.73 -0.20
CA GLU A 37 2.66 32.38 0.33
C GLU A 37 2.68 32.33 1.86
N ARG A 38 1.54 32.53 2.52
CA ARG A 38 1.44 32.44 3.99
C ARG A 38 1.49 31.02 4.54
N SER A 39 1.18 30.01 3.74
CA SER A 39 1.23 28.59 4.15
C SER A 39 2.63 27.99 4.15
N SER A 40 3.62 28.73 3.64
CA SER A 40 5.01 28.29 3.64
C SER A 40 5.58 28.26 5.06
N TYR A 41 6.46 27.29 5.32
CA TYR A 41 7.20 27.23 6.58
C TYR A 41 8.19 28.39 6.69
N ASP A 42 8.38 28.89 7.90
CA ASP A 42 9.41 29.88 8.17
C ASP A 42 10.80 29.23 8.06
N PRO A 43 11.80 29.96 7.53
CA PRO A 43 13.18 29.47 7.54
C PRO A 43 13.63 29.12 8.97
N GLU A 44 14.49 28.10 9.08
CA GLU A 44 15.07 27.63 10.36
C GLU A 44 14.09 26.94 11.33
N GLU A 45 12.84 26.72 10.93
CA GLU A 45 11.90 25.96 11.75
C GLU A 45 12.33 24.48 11.86
N PRO A 46 12.27 23.85 13.06
CA PRO A 46 12.75 22.49 13.29
C PRO A 46 11.77 21.43 12.75
N ILE A 47 11.52 21.44 11.43
CA ILE A 47 10.57 20.55 10.74
C ILE A 47 10.85 19.06 10.98
N GLY A 48 12.12 18.68 11.19
CA GLY A 48 12.50 17.30 11.48
C GLY A 48 11.97 16.80 12.83
N VAL A 49 11.98 17.66 13.85
CA VAL A 49 11.46 17.32 15.19
C VAL A 49 9.94 17.21 15.14
N VAL A 50 9.29 18.20 14.51
CA VAL A 50 7.83 18.22 14.35
C VAL A 50 7.37 16.97 13.57
N ALA A 51 8.00 16.66 12.45
CA ALA A 51 7.68 15.49 11.64
C ALA A 51 7.86 14.17 12.42
N ALA A 52 8.96 14.04 13.17
CA ALA A 52 9.23 12.84 13.97
C ALA A 52 8.16 12.63 15.06
N GLN A 53 7.75 13.70 15.75
CA GLN A 53 6.70 13.65 16.77
C GLN A 53 5.34 13.33 16.14
N SER A 54 4.97 14.01 15.06
CA SER A 54 3.69 13.79 14.36
C SER A 54 3.54 12.36 13.82
N LEU A 55 4.64 11.69 13.46
CA LEU A 55 4.62 10.27 13.07
C LEU A 55 4.54 9.34 14.30
N SER A 56 5.23 9.67 15.38
CA SER A 56 5.39 8.80 16.56
C SER A 56 4.17 8.79 17.48
N GLU A 57 3.46 9.91 17.62
CA GLU A 57 2.24 9.99 18.45
C GLU A 57 1.14 8.99 18.02
N PRO A 58 0.72 8.94 16.74
CA PRO A 58 -0.29 7.98 16.30
C PRO A 58 0.22 6.54 16.36
N ALA A 59 1.53 6.30 16.19
CA ALA A 59 2.12 4.96 16.27
C ALA A 59 1.85 4.29 17.63
N THR A 60 1.84 5.05 18.72
CA THR A 60 1.48 4.54 20.05
C THR A 60 0.00 4.14 20.14
N GLN A 61 -0.88 4.89 19.46
CA GLN A 61 -2.33 4.65 19.43
C GLN A 61 -2.73 3.52 18.46
N MET A 62 -1.87 3.18 17.49
CA MET A 62 -2.12 2.12 16.50
C MET A 62 -2.06 0.69 17.08
N THR A 63 -1.65 0.52 18.34
CA THR A 63 -1.55 -0.78 19.00
C THR A 63 -2.91 -1.47 19.24
N MET A 64 -4.03 -0.75 19.17
CA MET A 64 -5.36 -1.23 19.60
C MET A 64 -6.39 -1.48 18.47
N ARG A 65 -6.06 -1.28 17.18
CA ARG A 65 -7.10 -1.19 16.10
C ARG A 65 -7.08 -2.23 14.97
N THR A 66 -6.44 -3.41 15.08
CA THR A 66 -6.26 -4.29 13.90
C THR A 66 -6.47 -5.79 14.07
N TYR A 67 -7.35 -6.26 14.97
CA TYR A 67 -7.58 -7.72 15.12
C TYR A 67 -8.90 -8.27 14.55
N HIS A 68 -9.80 -7.44 14.01
CA HIS A 68 -11.05 -7.94 13.43
C HIS A 68 -11.33 -7.34 12.04
N PHE A 69 -10.63 -7.85 11.01
CA PHE A 69 -11.09 -7.69 9.63
C PHE A 69 -12.20 -8.72 9.39
N ALA A 70 -13.45 -8.29 9.57
CA ALA A 70 -14.61 -9.11 9.28
C ALA A 70 -14.80 -9.23 7.75
N GLY A 71 -14.60 -10.43 7.21
CA GLY A 71 -15.44 -10.91 6.10
C GLY A 71 -14.95 -10.78 4.66
N THR A 72 -13.70 -10.44 4.38
CA THR A 72 -13.13 -10.62 3.02
C THR A 72 -11.79 -11.33 3.11
N ALA A 73 -11.45 -12.16 2.12
CA ALA A 73 -10.20 -12.92 2.01
C ALA A 73 -8.98 -12.01 1.78
N GLY A 74 -8.85 -10.96 2.59
CA GLY A 74 -7.72 -10.05 2.64
C GLY A 74 -6.58 -10.75 3.35
N ILE A 75 -5.51 -11.01 2.59
CA ILE A 75 -4.21 -11.43 3.10
C ILE A 75 -3.91 -10.61 4.37
N GLN A 76 -3.55 -11.28 5.46
CA GLN A 76 -3.05 -10.64 6.68
C GLN A 76 -1.65 -10.06 6.39
N VAL A 77 -1.60 -9.02 5.57
CA VAL A 77 -0.44 -8.14 5.48
C VAL A 77 -0.28 -7.55 6.88
N THR A 78 0.94 -7.41 7.37
CA THR A 78 1.25 -6.82 8.69
C THR A 78 0.59 -5.44 8.80
N LEU A 79 -0.63 -5.36 9.33
CA LEU A 79 -1.41 -4.13 9.40
C LEU A 79 -1.07 -3.45 10.73
N GLY A 80 -0.32 -2.34 10.65
CA GLY A 80 -0.06 -1.45 11.78
C GLY A 80 1.41 -1.13 11.99
N LEU A 81 1.78 -0.96 13.26
CA LEU A 81 3.11 -0.55 13.69
C LEU A 81 4.25 -1.48 13.21
N PRO A 82 4.12 -2.83 13.23
CA PRO A 82 5.21 -3.70 12.79
C PRO A 82 5.67 -3.43 11.36
N ARG A 83 4.75 -3.07 10.45
CA ARG A 83 5.09 -2.79 9.05
C ARG A 83 5.78 -1.45 8.87
N ILE A 84 5.36 -0.43 9.62
CA ILE A 84 6.03 0.87 9.62
C ILE A 84 7.48 0.71 10.09
N LEU A 85 7.71 -0.07 11.15
CA LEU A 85 9.05 -0.37 11.64
C LEU A 85 9.90 -1.12 10.60
N GLU A 86 9.33 -2.12 9.90
CA GLU A 86 10.06 -2.82 8.84
C GLU A 86 10.54 -1.89 7.72
N ILE A 87 9.70 -0.93 7.32
CA ILE A 87 10.01 0.04 6.27
C ILE A 87 11.05 1.05 6.79
N PHE A 88 10.85 1.57 8.00
CA PHE A 88 11.74 2.55 8.62
C PHE A 88 13.16 1.99 8.86
N ASP A 89 13.25 0.75 9.37
CA ASP A 89 14.52 0.04 9.60
C ASP A 89 15.17 -0.46 8.29
N ALA A 90 14.52 -0.27 7.15
CA ALA A 90 14.96 -0.78 5.85
C ALA A 90 15.31 -2.29 5.89
N ARG A 91 14.45 -3.10 6.51
CA ARG A 91 14.72 -4.54 6.66
C ARG A 91 14.85 -5.22 5.30
N LYS A 92 15.92 -6.00 5.12
CA LYS A 92 16.18 -6.75 3.88
C LYS A 92 15.05 -7.71 3.53
N GLU A 93 14.47 -8.38 4.51
CA GLU A 93 13.37 -9.34 4.33
C GLU A 93 12.19 -8.93 5.21
N PRO A 94 11.07 -8.47 4.63
CA PRO A 94 9.86 -8.18 5.39
C PRO A 94 9.17 -9.47 5.83
N ARG A 95 8.43 -9.44 6.94
CA ARG A 95 7.78 -10.66 7.48
C ARG A 95 6.71 -11.22 6.56
N THR A 96 5.92 -10.36 5.94
CA THR A 96 4.85 -10.76 5.01
C THR A 96 5.05 -10.08 3.65
N PRO A 97 5.98 -10.57 2.80
CA PRO A 97 6.16 -10.03 1.46
C PRO A 97 4.88 -10.30 0.65
N THR A 98 4.41 -9.29 -0.07
CA THR A 98 3.25 -9.39 -0.96
C THR A 98 3.59 -8.70 -2.27
N MET A 99 3.11 -9.25 -3.38
CA MET A 99 3.34 -8.72 -4.71
C MET A 99 2.01 -8.61 -5.46
N THR A 100 1.78 -7.45 -6.06
CA THR A 100 0.66 -7.25 -7.00
C THR A 100 1.17 -7.49 -8.41
N ILE A 101 0.63 -8.50 -9.09
CA ILE A 101 1.03 -8.87 -10.44
C ILE A 101 0.04 -8.26 -11.42
N PHE A 102 0.52 -7.34 -12.26
CA PHE A 102 -0.28 -6.75 -13.34
C PHE A 102 -0.14 -7.59 -14.61
N LEU A 103 -1.28 -7.87 -15.25
CA LEU A 103 -1.32 -8.63 -16.50
C LEU A 103 -1.50 -7.67 -17.68
N LYS A 104 -0.77 -7.92 -18.77
CA LYS A 104 -1.01 -7.22 -20.03
C LYS A 104 -2.43 -7.52 -20.54
N PRO A 105 -3.06 -6.62 -21.32
CA PRO A 105 -4.43 -6.82 -21.81
C PRO A 105 -4.67 -8.17 -22.49
N GLU A 106 -3.69 -8.67 -23.22
CA GLU A 106 -3.72 -9.97 -23.93
C GLU A 106 -3.91 -11.19 -23.00
N TYR A 107 -3.52 -11.08 -21.73
CA TYR A 107 -3.55 -12.17 -20.75
C TYR A 107 -4.64 -12.02 -19.70
N GLN A 108 -5.58 -11.07 -19.88
CA GLN A 108 -6.70 -10.84 -18.95
C GLN A 108 -7.85 -11.85 -19.10
N ASN A 109 -7.59 -13.01 -19.70
CA ASN A 109 -8.53 -14.12 -19.79
C ASN A 109 -8.40 -15.03 -18.57
N ILE A 110 -9.53 -15.54 -18.04
CA ILE A 110 -9.55 -16.37 -16.83
C ILE A 110 -8.62 -17.59 -16.95
N ASP A 111 -8.60 -18.25 -18.10
CA ASP A 111 -7.75 -19.44 -18.32
C ASP A 111 -6.26 -19.09 -18.38
N ALA A 112 -5.92 -17.94 -18.99
CA ALA A 112 -4.56 -17.44 -19.02
C ALA A 112 -4.09 -17.04 -17.62
N VAL A 113 -4.94 -16.37 -16.85
CA VAL A 113 -4.67 -15.98 -15.45
C VAL A 113 -4.39 -17.21 -14.60
N LYS A 114 -5.22 -18.26 -14.68
CA LYS A 114 -5.02 -19.52 -13.94
C LYS A 114 -3.70 -20.19 -14.30
N LYS A 115 -3.36 -20.20 -15.58
CA LYS A 115 -2.10 -20.79 -16.06
C LYS A 115 -0.88 -20.01 -15.58
N ILE A 116 -0.93 -18.68 -15.58
CA ILE A 116 0.15 -17.85 -15.05
C ILE A 116 0.26 -18.02 -13.53
N ALA A 117 -0.87 -18.03 -12.82
CA ALA A 117 -0.89 -18.24 -11.38
C ALA A 117 -0.27 -19.58 -10.98
N SER A 118 -0.57 -20.67 -11.71
CA SER A 118 0.04 -21.97 -11.45
C SER A 118 1.53 -22.04 -11.79
N GLN A 119 1.99 -21.27 -12.77
CA GLN A 119 3.42 -21.18 -13.10
C GLN A 119 4.23 -20.41 -12.05
N ILE A 120 3.61 -19.42 -11.39
CA ILE A 120 4.27 -18.60 -10.36
C ILE A 120 4.22 -19.31 -8.99
N MET A 121 3.16 -20.07 -8.72
CA MET A 121 2.97 -20.74 -7.46
C MET A 121 3.94 -21.92 -7.29
N GLU A 122 4.85 -21.82 -6.32
CA GLU A 122 5.72 -22.93 -5.95
C GLU A 122 4.94 -23.94 -5.09
N VAL A 123 4.83 -25.18 -5.57
CA VAL A 123 4.25 -26.31 -4.82
C VAL A 123 5.35 -27.30 -4.47
N LYS A 124 5.69 -27.43 -3.18
CA LYS A 124 6.67 -28.41 -2.69
C LYS A 124 5.99 -29.75 -2.41
N ALA A 125 6.70 -30.86 -2.53
CA ALA A 125 6.15 -32.20 -2.22
C ALA A 125 5.53 -32.27 -0.81
N LYS A 126 6.16 -31.62 0.18
CA LYS A 126 5.63 -31.51 1.55
C LYS A 126 4.26 -30.82 1.65
N ASN A 127 3.89 -29.99 0.68
CA ASN A 127 2.62 -29.29 0.67
C ASN A 127 1.46 -30.20 0.19
N VAL A 128 1.79 -31.31 -0.49
CA VAL A 128 0.80 -32.25 -1.07
C VAL A 128 0.76 -33.57 -0.29
N ILE A 129 1.84 -33.90 0.44
CA ILE A 129 1.92 -35.12 1.25
C ILE A 129 1.18 -34.92 2.58
N LEU A 130 0.15 -35.75 2.80
CA LEU A 130 -0.63 -35.79 4.05
C LEU A 130 0.11 -36.53 5.16
N SER A 131 0.76 -37.63 4.81
CA SER A 131 1.52 -38.43 5.77
C SER A 131 2.68 -39.15 5.11
N THR A 132 3.74 -39.30 5.90
CA THR A 132 4.93 -40.06 5.52
C THR A 132 5.08 -41.22 6.51
N THR A 133 5.06 -42.44 5.99
CA THR A 133 5.33 -43.67 6.75
C THR A 133 6.68 -44.21 6.30
N LEU A 134 7.54 -44.54 7.25
CA LEU A 134 8.85 -45.10 6.98
C LEU A 134 8.88 -46.55 7.46
N ASP A 135 9.23 -47.46 6.56
CA ASP A 135 9.43 -48.87 6.89
C ASP A 135 10.94 -49.13 7.05
N LEU A 136 11.33 -49.53 8.26
CA LEU A 136 12.72 -49.78 8.63
C LEU A 136 13.20 -51.19 8.24
N THR A 137 12.28 -52.11 7.93
CA THR A 137 12.61 -53.51 7.60
C THR A 137 12.94 -53.63 6.12
N GLU A 138 12.08 -53.06 5.30
CA GLU A 138 12.18 -53.11 3.83
C GLU A 138 12.81 -51.81 3.25
N LEU A 139 13.18 -50.85 4.11
CA LEU A 139 13.86 -49.60 3.76
C LEU A 139 13.16 -48.75 2.68
N TRP A 140 11.84 -48.63 2.76
CA TRP A 140 11.06 -47.76 1.85
C TRP A 140 10.25 -46.71 2.61
N ILE A 141 9.94 -45.62 1.90
CA ILE A 141 9.17 -44.49 2.42
C ILE A 141 7.85 -44.40 1.64
N LYS A 142 6.74 -44.51 2.35
CA LYS A 142 5.39 -44.30 1.81
C LYS A 142 4.95 -42.86 2.06
N CYS A 143 4.72 -42.10 1.00
CA CYS A 143 4.05 -40.82 1.10
C CYS A 143 2.60 -40.96 0.65
N ARG A 144 1.64 -40.65 1.52
CA ARG A 144 0.22 -40.53 1.14
C ARG A 144 -0.02 -39.11 0.68
N VAL A 145 -0.57 -38.96 -0.52
CA VAL A 145 -0.83 -37.67 -1.17
C VAL A 145 -2.33 -37.38 -1.14
N ASP A 146 -2.72 -36.12 -0.93
CA ASP A 146 -4.09 -35.65 -1.16
C ASP A 146 -4.21 -35.26 -2.65
N LEU A 147 -5.09 -35.91 -3.41
CA LEU A 147 -5.36 -35.62 -4.83
C LEU A 147 -6.79 -35.12 -5.01
#